data_AF-A0A817J1W2-F1
#
_entry.id   AF-A0A817J1W2-F1
#
_cell.length_a   1.000
_cell.length_b   1.000
_cell.length_c   1.000
_cell.angle_alpha   90.00
_cell.angle_beta   90.00
_cell.angle_gamma   90.00
#
_symmetry.space_group_name_H-M   'P 1'
#
loop_
_entity.id
_entity.type
_entity.pdbx_description
1 polymer ?
#
loop_
_entity_poly.entity_id
_entity_poly.type
_entity_poly.pdbx_seq_one_letter_code
_entity_poly.pdbx_strand_id
1 'polypeptide(L)'
;MKYLIFVLIGCLSAGSGLCVSRSGSEPEWNTFKVTWGPNPLIAGTDSYVLTAYFVDPRTICTSGRDEARLKLEGSGTGLWLQNGSDPIRDSVPIPLHENTINTTRWVLGSCFPSMGVHYWYDNRLDKECDEIFPVFLLYNKGKLTGFGWGLAGKYEYTKRTEPVPYGAVSKFMRIVPTCLEKYFEDIGGFTAMHLYFNTAPWNLLC
;
A
#
# COMPACT_ATOMS: atom_id res chain seq x y z
N MET A 1 19.00 11.13 7.19
CA MET A 1 17.85 11.62 6.41
C MET A 1 17.42 10.52 5.46
N LYS A 2 16.27 9.89 5.70
CA LYS A 2 15.68 8.89 4.79
C LYS A 2 14.71 9.65 3.88
N TYR A 3 15.04 9.80 2.61
CA TYR A 3 14.17 10.49 1.66
C TYR A 3 13.05 9.55 1.22
N LEU A 4 11.80 9.99 1.39
CA LEU A 4 10.61 9.36 0.81
C LEU A 4 10.40 9.99 -0.56
N ILE A 5 10.58 9.24 -1.64
CA ILE A 5 10.47 9.80 -3.00
C ILE A 5 9.56 8.91 -3.85
N PHE A 6 8.55 9.54 -4.47
CA PHE A 6 7.65 8.93 -5.42
C PHE A 6 8.38 8.65 -6.72
N VAL A 7 8.25 7.42 -7.22
CA VAL A 7 8.87 7.05 -8.49
C VAL A 7 7.85 6.36 -9.39
N LEU A 8 7.75 6.87 -10.61
CA LEU A 8 7.14 6.20 -11.75
C LEU A 8 8.19 5.27 -12.37
N ILE A 9 8.07 3.95 -12.17
CA ILE A 9 8.97 2.96 -12.79
C ILE A 9 8.19 2.14 -13.82
N GLY A 10 8.67 2.15 -15.07
CA GLY A 10 8.49 1.13 -16.13
C GLY A 10 7.06 0.66 -16.45
N CYS A 11 6.57 0.99 -17.65
CA CYS A 11 5.16 1.00 -18.09
C CYS A 11 4.37 2.20 -17.53
N LEU A 12 4.63 3.36 -18.16
CA LEU A 12 4.22 4.70 -17.77
C LEU A 12 2.69 4.90 -17.76
N SER A 13 2.22 5.61 -16.72
CA SER A 13 1.01 6.45 -16.63
C SER A 13 -0.26 5.95 -15.88
N ALA A 14 -0.27 4.77 -15.25
CA ALA A 14 -1.48 4.31 -14.53
C ALA A 14 -1.23 3.66 -13.17
N GLY A 15 -0.30 4.18 -12.37
CA GLY A 15 0.01 3.61 -11.05
C GLY A 15 0.72 4.56 -10.11
N SER A 16 0.91 4.12 -8.87
CA SER A 16 1.73 4.79 -7.87
C SER A 16 2.85 3.85 -7.42
N GLY A 17 4.09 4.33 -7.48
CA GLY A 17 5.26 3.64 -6.94
C GLY A 17 5.81 4.35 -5.70
N LEU A 18 6.07 3.57 -4.65
CA LEU A 18 6.73 4.02 -3.43
C LEU A 18 8.14 3.42 -3.40
N CYS A 19 9.16 4.29 -3.39
CA CYS A 19 10.54 3.87 -3.22
C CYS A 19 11.01 4.14 -1.79
N VAL A 20 11.55 3.10 -1.15
CA VAL A 20 12.17 3.18 0.18
C VAL A 20 13.64 2.79 0.05
N SER A 21 14.53 3.69 0.47
CA SER A 21 15.98 3.45 0.49
C SER A 21 16.32 2.23 1.34
N ARG A 22 17.20 1.36 0.83
CA ARG A 22 17.70 0.19 1.56
C ARG A 22 18.58 0.63 2.74
N SER A 23 18.16 0.36 3.97
CA SER A 23 19.02 0.41 5.16
C SER A 23 18.82 -0.86 5.99
N GLY A 24 19.64 -1.90 5.77
CA GLY A 24 19.57 -3.17 6.50
C GLY A 24 19.60 -4.43 5.63
N SER A 25 19.57 -5.59 6.29
CA SER A 25 19.38 -6.92 5.66
C SER A 25 17.99 -7.03 5.02
N GLU A 26 17.84 -8.01 4.12
CA GLU A 26 16.60 -8.28 3.40
C GLU A 26 15.45 -8.58 4.38
N PRO A 27 14.31 -7.87 4.33
CA PRO A 27 13.10 -8.32 5.02
C PRO A 27 12.57 -9.54 4.27
N GLU A 28 12.46 -10.66 4.97
CA GLU A 28 11.86 -11.89 4.44
C GLU A 28 10.33 -11.76 4.43
N TRP A 29 9.79 -10.92 3.54
CA TRP A 29 8.35 -10.89 3.29
C TRP A 29 7.93 -12.19 2.58
N ASN A 30 7.73 -13.25 3.36
CA ASN A 30 7.51 -14.62 2.89
C ASN A 30 6.28 -14.81 1.98
N THR A 31 5.42 -13.78 1.86
CA THR A 31 4.18 -13.82 1.07
C THR A 31 4.04 -12.76 -0.02
N PHE A 32 4.81 -11.66 0.03
CA PHE A 32 4.78 -10.60 -0.99
C PHE A 32 6.21 -10.21 -1.41
N LYS A 33 6.60 -10.58 -2.63
CA LYS A 33 7.88 -10.23 -3.26
C LYS A 33 7.86 -8.75 -3.65
N VAL A 34 8.44 -7.89 -2.82
CA VAL A 34 8.68 -6.49 -3.15
C VAL A 34 9.67 -6.44 -4.31
N THR A 35 9.43 -5.59 -5.32
CA THR A 35 10.40 -5.45 -6.40
C THR A 35 11.59 -4.63 -5.93
N TRP A 36 12.78 -5.04 -6.35
CA TRP A 36 14.01 -4.29 -6.17
C TRP A 36 14.50 -3.79 -7.51
N GLY A 37 15.14 -2.63 -7.48
CA GLY A 37 15.81 -2.08 -8.64
C GLY A 37 16.69 -0.90 -8.28
N PRO A 38 17.52 -0.46 -9.23
CA PRO A 38 18.24 0.80 -9.10
C PRO A 38 17.23 1.89 -8.84
N ASN A 39 17.45 2.70 -7.81
CA ASN A 39 16.67 3.88 -7.57
C ASN A 39 16.83 4.80 -8.79
N PRO A 40 15.78 5.02 -9.60
CA PRO A 40 15.93 5.75 -10.85
C PRO A 40 16.06 7.26 -10.63
N LEU A 41 16.01 7.71 -9.37
CA LEU A 41 16.23 9.11 -8.98
C LEU A 41 17.56 9.32 -8.24
N ILE A 42 18.18 8.25 -7.73
CA ILE A 42 19.46 8.30 -7.02
C ILE A 42 20.38 7.23 -7.61
N ALA A 43 21.16 7.64 -8.61
CA ALA A 43 22.11 6.77 -9.29
C ALA A 43 23.05 6.06 -8.29
N GLY A 44 23.21 4.75 -8.46
CA GLY A 44 24.10 3.93 -7.63
C GLY A 44 23.53 3.47 -6.28
N THR A 45 22.22 3.65 -6.03
CA THR A 45 21.56 3.13 -4.82
C THR A 45 20.43 2.19 -5.14
N ASP A 46 20.34 1.07 -4.42
CA ASP A 46 19.19 0.16 -4.49
C ASP A 46 18.05 0.67 -3.59
N SER A 47 16.81 0.43 -4.01
CA SER A 47 15.63 0.75 -3.22
C SER A 47 14.59 -0.37 -3.34
N TYR A 48 13.82 -0.55 -2.27
CA TYR A 48 12.59 -1.33 -2.31
C TYR A 48 11.53 -0.50 -3.02
N VAL A 49 10.87 -1.11 -4.01
CA VAL A 49 9.81 -0.48 -4.79
C VAL A 49 8.52 -1.23 -4.53
N LEU A 50 7.54 -0.51 -4.00
CA LEU A 50 6.16 -1.00 -3.89
C LEU A 50 5.36 -0.33 -4.99
N THR A 51 4.75 -1.13 -5.87
CA THR A 51 3.99 -0.61 -7.00
C THR A 51 2.53 -0.99 -6.87
N ALA A 52 1.66 0.01 -7.01
CA ALA A 52 0.24 -0.18 -7.19
C ALA A 52 -0.16 0.30 -8.59
N TYR A 53 -0.93 -0.49 -9.33
CA TYR A 53 -1.50 -0.15 -10.61
C TYR A 53 -3.00 0.09 -10.48
N PHE A 54 -3.51 1.11 -11.17
CA PHE A 54 -4.94 1.42 -11.24
C PHE A 54 -5.61 0.85 -12.50
N VAL A 55 -4.81 0.34 -13.42
CA VAL A 55 -5.24 -0.37 -14.63
C VAL A 55 -4.56 -1.74 -14.60
N ASP A 56 -5.24 -2.76 -15.11
CA ASP A 56 -4.68 -4.10 -15.20
C ASP A 56 -3.31 -4.06 -15.91
N PRO A 57 -2.23 -4.53 -15.26
CA PRO A 57 -0.89 -4.51 -15.85
C PRO A 57 -0.81 -5.14 -17.24
N ARG A 58 -1.65 -6.15 -17.55
CA ARG A 58 -1.76 -6.73 -18.90
C ARG A 58 -2.15 -5.69 -19.94
N THR A 59 -3.10 -4.83 -19.61
CA THR A 59 -3.53 -3.75 -20.50
C THR A 59 -2.39 -2.74 -20.68
N ILE A 60 -1.71 -2.37 -19.58
CA ILE A 60 -0.62 -1.37 -19.63
C ILE A 60 0.54 -1.88 -20.50
N CYS A 61 0.94 -3.14 -20.32
CA CYS A 61 2.13 -3.71 -20.96
C CYS A 61 1.91 -4.25 -22.38
N THR A 62 0.68 -4.26 -22.90
CA THR A 62 0.38 -4.80 -24.24
C THR A 62 -0.18 -3.75 -25.19
N SER A 63 -1.42 -3.32 -24.97
CA SER A 63 -2.15 -2.45 -25.88
C SER A 63 -2.22 -0.99 -25.44
N GLY A 64 -2.04 -0.73 -24.14
CA GLY A 64 -2.43 0.53 -23.53
C GLY A 64 -3.95 0.76 -23.60
N ARG A 65 -4.36 2.02 -23.40
CA ARG A 65 -5.75 2.48 -23.55
C ARG A 65 -5.80 3.57 -24.60
N ASP A 66 -6.80 3.52 -25.47
CA ASP A 66 -7.09 4.61 -26.40
C ASP A 66 -7.81 5.77 -25.70
N GLU A 67 -8.02 6.88 -26.42
CA GLU A 67 -8.65 8.08 -25.88
C GLU A 67 -10.08 7.84 -25.39
N ALA A 68 -10.85 7.03 -26.12
CA ALA A 68 -12.23 6.72 -25.76
C ALA A 68 -12.30 5.94 -24.44
N ARG A 69 -11.43 4.94 -24.28
CA ARG A 69 -11.31 4.13 -23.07
C ARG A 69 -10.77 4.95 -21.90
N LEU A 70 -9.79 5.83 -22.12
CA LEU A 70 -9.30 6.75 -21.09
C LEU A 70 -10.40 7.71 -20.60
N LYS A 71 -11.21 8.26 -21.50
CA LYS A 71 -12.35 9.12 -21.15
C LYS A 71 -13.42 8.37 -20.34
N LEU A 72 -13.65 7.09 -20.66
CA LEU A 72 -14.64 6.25 -19.98
C LEU A 72 -14.17 5.78 -18.60
N GLU A 73 -12.94 5.28 -18.52
CA GLU A 73 -12.38 4.64 -17.32
C GLU A 73 -11.65 5.62 -16.40
N GLY A 74 -11.32 6.82 -16.87
CA GLY A 74 -10.54 7.80 -16.13
C GLY A 74 -9.16 7.26 -15.72
N SER A 75 -8.76 7.55 -14.48
CA SER A 75 -7.44 7.17 -13.95
C SER A 75 -7.25 5.66 -13.80
N GLY A 76 -8.32 4.86 -13.79
CA GLY A 76 -8.22 3.42 -13.66
C GLY A 76 -9.54 2.72 -13.35
N THR A 77 -9.54 1.40 -13.49
CA THR A 77 -10.72 0.54 -13.29
C THR A 77 -10.61 -0.37 -12.07
N GLY A 78 -9.45 -0.41 -11.41
CA GLY A 78 -9.20 -1.28 -10.28
C GLY A 78 -7.95 -0.92 -9.51
N LEU A 79 -7.48 -1.85 -8.69
CA LEU A 79 -6.23 -1.75 -7.96
C LEU A 79 -5.52 -3.10 -8.03
N TRP A 80 -4.25 -3.09 -8.43
CA TRP A 80 -3.37 -4.25 -8.42
C TRP A 80 -2.10 -3.89 -7.67
N LEU A 81 -1.65 -4.77 -6.77
CA LEU A 81 -0.37 -4.60 -6.07
C LEU A 81 0.65 -5.55 -6.70
N GLN A 82 1.78 -5.00 -7.12
CA GLN A 82 2.86 -5.80 -7.66
C GLN A 82 3.49 -6.68 -6.56
N ASN A 83 3.70 -7.95 -6.88
CA ASN A 83 4.14 -9.04 -6.02
C ASN A 83 5.22 -9.90 -6.71
N GLY A 84 6.22 -9.24 -7.28
CA GLY A 84 7.29 -9.89 -8.03
C GLY A 84 7.74 -9.03 -9.21
N SER A 85 8.74 -9.52 -9.94
CA SER A 85 9.41 -8.73 -10.97
C SER A 85 8.58 -8.55 -12.23
N ASP A 86 7.67 -9.47 -12.56
CA ASP A 86 6.84 -9.38 -13.77
C ASP A 86 5.47 -8.77 -13.42
N PRO A 87 5.16 -7.51 -13.80
CA PRO A 87 3.90 -6.88 -13.42
C PRO A 87 2.67 -7.58 -14.04
N ILE A 88 2.80 -8.31 -15.14
CA ILE A 88 1.70 -9.05 -15.78
C ILE A 88 1.37 -10.32 -15.00
N ARG A 89 2.39 -11.06 -14.56
CA ARG A 89 2.23 -12.36 -13.90
C ARG A 89 2.16 -12.25 -12.38
N ASP A 90 2.87 -11.27 -11.85
CA ASP A 90 3.16 -11.10 -10.43
C ASP A 90 2.45 -9.85 -9.91
N SER A 91 1.15 -9.73 -10.17
CA SER A 91 0.31 -8.66 -9.59
C SER A 91 -0.93 -9.26 -8.95
N VAL A 92 -1.23 -8.83 -7.74
CA VAL A 92 -2.40 -9.29 -6.98
C VAL A 92 -3.54 -8.29 -7.16
N PRO A 93 -4.66 -8.69 -7.79
CA PRO A 93 -5.83 -7.83 -7.89
C PRO A 93 -6.46 -7.63 -6.51
N ILE A 94 -6.83 -6.39 -6.21
CA ILE A 94 -7.55 -6.05 -5.00
C ILE A 94 -9.05 -6.06 -5.28
N PRO A 95 -9.86 -6.74 -4.46
CA PRO A 95 -11.30 -6.75 -4.61
C PRO A 95 -11.88 -5.32 -4.61
N LEU A 96 -12.79 -5.03 -5.53
CA LEU A 96 -13.50 -3.75 -5.56
C LEU A 96 -14.64 -3.70 -4.55
N HIS A 97 -15.21 -4.85 -4.22
CA HIS A 97 -16.35 -5.00 -3.33
C HIS A 97 -15.95 -5.79 -2.08
N GLU A 98 -16.25 -5.23 -0.92
CA GLU A 98 -15.86 -5.77 0.38
C GLU A 98 -16.43 -7.17 0.62
N ASN A 99 -17.61 -7.48 0.07
CA ASN A 99 -18.23 -8.80 0.18
C ASN A 99 -17.42 -9.94 -0.49
N THR A 100 -16.47 -9.60 -1.37
CA THR A 100 -15.54 -10.56 -2.00
C THR A 100 -14.18 -10.61 -1.32
N ILE A 101 -13.94 -9.80 -0.28
CA ILE A 101 -12.65 -9.76 0.40
C ILE A 101 -12.41 -10.99 1.28
N ASN A 102 -13.48 -11.63 1.75
CA ASN A 102 -13.44 -12.82 2.60
C ASN A 102 -12.81 -14.05 1.91
N THR A 103 -12.71 -14.06 0.58
CA THR A 103 -12.01 -15.11 -0.19
C THR A 103 -10.51 -14.82 -0.35
N THR A 104 -9.98 -13.81 0.34
CA THR A 104 -8.58 -13.38 0.25
C THR A 104 -7.90 -13.46 1.62
N ARG A 105 -6.60 -13.15 1.68
CA ARG A 105 -5.84 -13.05 2.93
C ARG A 105 -5.93 -11.69 3.60
N TRP A 106 -6.72 -10.75 3.08
CA TRP A 106 -6.93 -9.45 3.71
C TRP A 106 -7.79 -9.61 4.95
N VAL A 107 -7.22 -9.30 6.11
CA VAL A 107 -7.87 -9.45 7.42
C VAL A 107 -8.51 -8.13 7.81
N LEU A 108 -9.76 -8.21 8.29
CA LEU A 108 -10.50 -7.05 8.79
C LEU A 108 -9.75 -6.40 9.96
N GLY A 109 -9.40 -5.13 9.78
CA GLY A 109 -8.95 -4.25 10.85
C GLY A 109 -10.13 -3.61 11.56
N SER A 110 -10.11 -2.30 11.67
CA SER A 110 -11.17 -1.52 12.31
C SER A 110 -11.72 -0.44 11.39
N CYS A 111 -12.97 -0.05 11.65
CA CYS A 111 -13.55 1.16 11.08
C CYS A 111 -12.95 2.37 11.80
N PHE A 112 -12.27 3.23 11.05
CA PHE A 112 -11.82 4.53 11.56
C PHE A 112 -12.71 5.62 10.94
N PRO A 113 -13.54 6.32 11.74
CA PRO A 113 -14.39 7.39 11.24
C PRO A 113 -13.56 8.45 10.52
N SER A 114 -14.00 8.90 9.34
CA SER A 114 -13.28 9.77 8.39
C SER A 114 -12.18 9.12 7.54
N MET A 115 -11.94 7.81 7.67
CA MET A 115 -10.93 7.10 6.84
C MET A 115 -11.50 5.81 6.20
N GLY A 116 -12.48 5.18 6.85
CA GLY A 116 -13.14 3.96 6.38
C GLY A 116 -12.69 2.70 7.12
N VAL A 117 -13.10 1.55 6.60
CA VAL A 117 -12.77 0.22 7.11
C VAL A 117 -11.39 -0.18 6.62
N HIS A 118 -10.47 -0.40 7.55
CA HIS A 118 -9.12 -0.83 7.24
C HIS A 118 -9.05 -2.35 7.09
N TYR A 119 -8.28 -2.82 6.11
CA TYR A 119 -7.88 -4.22 5.98
C TYR A 119 -6.36 -4.33 5.88
N TRP A 120 -5.82 -5.36 6.54
CA TRP A 120 -4.38 -5.62 6.64
C TRP A 120 -4.07 -7.02 6.13
N TYR A 121 -3.03 -7.15 5.30
CA TYR A 121 -2.75 -8.44 4.67
C TYR A 121 -2.20 -9.44 5.68
N ASP A 122 -2.84 -10.61 5.76
CA ASP A 122 -2.43 -11.77 6.56
C ASP A 122 -2.15 -11.43 8.04
N ASN A 123 -2.88 -10.48 8.61
CA ASN A 123 -2.59 -9.91 9.91
C ASN A 123 -2.99 -10.87 11.05
N ARG A 124 -2.07 -11.14 11.98
CA ARG A 124 -2.23 -12.08 13.10
C ARG A 124 -1.39 -11.62 14.31
N LEU A 125 -1.70 -12.16 15.49
CA LEU A 125 -1.09 -11.70 16.74
C LEU A 125 0.41 -12.03 16.85
N ASP A 126 0.78 -13.23 16.42
CA ASP A 126 2.11 -13.84 16.41
C ASP A 126 2.90 -13.53 15.12
N LYS A 127 2.57 -12.41 14.46
CA LYS A 127 3.25 -12.02 13.23
C LYS A 127 4.60 -11.41 13.54
N GLU A 128 5.64 -11.86 12.86
CA GLU A 128 6.96 -11.23 12.90
C GLU A 128 6.94 -9.90 12.14
N CYS A 129 7.72 -8.93 12.60
CA CYS A 129 7.63 -7.55 12.13
C CYS A 129 8.20 -7.32 10.73
N ASP A 130 9.10 -8.21 10.30
CA ASP A 130 9.60 -8.32 8.94
C ASP A 130 8.64 -9.07 8.00
N GLU A 131 7.48 -9.50 8.48
CA GLU A 131 6.40 -10.10 7.66
C GLU A 131 5.15 -9.21 7.49
N ILE A 132 5.01 -8.13 8.26
CA ILE A 132 4.04 -7.03 8.05
C ILE A 132 4.12 -6.38 6.65
N PHE A 133 3.28 -6.86 5.73
CA PHE A 133 3.15 -6.24 4.41
C PHE A 133 2.74 -4.75 4.53
N PRO A 134 3.50 -3.79 3.96
CA PRO A 134 3.35 -2.35 4.21
C PRO A 134 2.20 -1.72 3.41
N VAL A 135 1.08 -2.41 3.26
CA VAL A 135 -0.12 -1.93 2.56
C VAL A 135 -1.36 -2.22 3.38
N PHE A 136 -2.24 -1.24 3.46
CA PHE A 136 -3.59 -1.39 4.00
C PHE A 136 -4.63 -0.94 2.97
N LEU A 137 -5.79 -1.59 2.96
CA LEU A 137 -6.91 -1.24 2.09
C LEU A 137 -7.96 -0.46 2.87
N LEU A 138 -8.70 0.39 2.16
CA LEU A 138 -9.78 1.19 2.74
C LEU A 138 -11.08 0.94 1.98
N TYR A 139 -12.10 0.54 2.72
CA TYR A 139 -13.46 0.38 2.20
C TYR A 139 -14.40 1.38 2.87
N ASN A 140 -15.42 1.80 2.12
CA ASN A 140 -16.51 2.61 2.64
C ASN A 140 -17.80 2.13 1.98
N LYS A 141 -18.81 1.80 2.79
CA LYS A 141 -20.09 1.25 2.31
C LYS A 141 -19.92 0.05 1.38
N GLY A 142 -19.00 -0.87 1.71
CA GLY A 142 -18.77 -2.08 0.95
C GLY A 142 -17.98 -1.93 -0.36
N LYS A 143 -17.43 -0.73 -0.66
CA LYS A 143 -16.66 -0.48 -1.88
C LYS A 143 -15.25 0.01 -1.56
N LEU A 144 -14.27 -0.48 -2.30
CA LEU A 144 -12.88 0.00 -2.23
C LEU A 144 -12.86 1.50 -2.54
N THR A 145 -12.42 2.28 -1.56
CA THR A 145 -12.38 3.75 -1.67
C THR A 145 -10.97 4.32 -1.61
N GLY A 146 -9.99 3.49 -1.30
CA GLY A 146 -8.59 3.88 -1.22
C GLY A 146 -7.73 2.75 -0.69
N PHE A 147 -6.46 3.05 -0.51
CA PHE A 147 -5.47 2.21 0.13
C PHE A 147 -4.39 3.11 0.73
N GLY A 148 -3.43 2.54 1.43
CA GLY A 148 -2.28 3.31 1.86
C GLY A 148 -1.05 2.47 2.14
N TRP A 149 0.05 3.17 2.29
CA TRP A 149 1.35 2.61 2.59
C TRP A 149 1.65 2.75 4.08
N GLY A 150 2.04 1.65 4.70
CA GLY A 150 2.53 1.60 6.07
C GLY A 150 4.04 1.65 6.11
N LEU A 151 4.60 2.83 6.38
CA LEU A 151 6.04 3.07 6.33
C LEU A 151 6.70 2.81 7.69
N ALA A 152 7.85 2.17 7.62
CA ALA A 152 8.76 1.97 8.75
C ALA A 152 9.33 3.30 9.25
N GLY A 153 9.08 3.64 10.52
CA GLY A 153 9.62 4.82 11.17
C GLY A 153 8.69 6.01 11.22
N LYS A 154 9.11 7.03 11.97
CA LYS A 154 8.39 8.29 12.15
C LYS A 154 8.93 9.34 11.19
N TYR A 155 8.20 9.56 10.12
CA TYR A 155 8.43 10.66 9.20
C TYR A 155 7.72 11.91 9.71
N GLU A 156 8.13 13.09 9.21
CA GLU A 156 7.45 14.34 9.54
C GLU A 156 5.99 14.30 9.09
N TYR A 157 5.13 14.94 9.89
CA TYR A 157 3.74 15.14 9.51
C TYR A 157 3.68 16.12 8.34
N THR A 158 3.02 15.72 7.26
CA THR A 158 2.81 16.57 6.08
C THR A 158 1.39 16.38 5.54
N LYS A 159 1.07 17.05 4.43
CA LYS A 159 -0.18 16.78 3.69
C LYS A 159 -0.27 15.36 3.13
N ARG A 160 0.82 14.59 3.13
CA ARG A 160 0.92 13.25 2.51
C ARG A 160 1.23 12.14 3.52
N THR A 161 1.90 12.47 4.60
CA THR A 161 2.44 11.52 5.58
C THR A 161 1.90 11.82 6.96
N GLU A 162 1.43 10.78 7.64
CA GLU A 162 0.88 10.85 8.99
C GLU A 162 1.68 9.91 9.91
N PRO A 163 2.59 10.42 10.76
CA PRO A 163 3.18 9.63 11.81
C PRO A 163 2.09 9.15 12.77
N VAL A 164 1.99 7.85 12.94
CA VAL A 164 0.99 7.21 13.78
C VAL A 164 1.56 7.02 15.19
N PRO A 165 0.87 7.49 16.24
CA PRO A 165 1.23 7.14 17.61
C PRO A 165 0.82 5.70 17.92
N TYR A 166 1.63 4.96 18.68
CA TYR A 166 1.36 3.55 19.00
C TYR A 166 -0.04 3.33 19.61
N GLY A 167 -0.46 4.22 20.52
CA GLY A 167 -1.79 4.17 21.13
C GLY A 167 -2.98 4.37 20.17
N ALA A 168 -2.74 4.76 18.90
CA ALA A 168 -3.78 4.82 17.87
C ALA A 168 -3.85 3.57 16.99
N VAL A 169 -2.90 2.63 17.08
CA VAL A 169 -2.84 1.45 16.21
C VAL A 169 -4.11 0.60 16.33
N SER A 170 -4.62 0.40 17.54
CA SER A 170 -5.86 -0.35 17.79
C SER A 170 -7.12 0.30 17.19
N LYS A 171 -7.07 1.58 16.79
CA LYS A 171 -8.20 2.26 16.14
C LYS A 171 -8.40 1.82 14.69
N PHE A 172 -7.38 1.28 14.04
CA PHE A 172 -7.43 0.84 12.64
C PHE A 172 -6.98 -0.62 12.45
N MET A 173 -6.31 -1.23 13.44
CA MET A 173 -6.01 -2.66 13.51
C MET A 173 -6.81 -3.30 14.64
N ARG A 174 -7.70 -4.24 14.30
CA ARG A 174 -8.43 -5.04 15.30
C ARG A 174 -7.54 -6.08 15.98
N ILE A 175 -6.64 -6.69 15.20
CA ILE A 175 -5.58 -7.57 15.70
C ILE A 175 -4.30 -6.76 15.59
N VAL A 176 -3.66 -6.46 16.71
CA VAL A 176 -2.39 -5.73 16.74
C VAL A 176 -1.27 -6.77 16.95
N PRO A 177 -0.39 -7.02 15.96
CA PRO A 177 0.75 -7.91 16.15
C PRO A 177 1.59 -7.49 17.37
N THR A 178 1.99 -8.47 18.20
CA THR A 178 2.78 -8.18 19.42
C THR A 178 4.13 -7.55 19.12
N CYS A 179 4.70 -7.83 17.94
CA CYS A 179 5.97 -7.27 17.52
C CYS A 179 5.91 -5.74 17.32
N LEU A 180 4.73 -5.14 17.08
CA LEU A 180 4.61 -3.72 16.75
C LEU A 180 5.04 -2.79 17.89
N GLU A 181 4.87 -3.19 19.16
CA GLU A 181 5.33 -2.37 20.29
C GLU A 181 6.84 -2.16 20.22
N LYS A 182 7.59 -3.27 20.17
CA LYS A 182 9.03 -3.27 20.02
C LYS A 182 9.48 -2.58 18.73
N TYR A 183 8.75 -2.79 17.63
CA TYR A 183 9.04 -2.12 16.37
C TYR A 183 8.99 -0.59 16.46
N PHE A 184 7.99 -0.06 17.17
CA PHE A 184 7.86 1.37 17.40
C PHE A 184 9.01 1.91 18.26
N GLU A 185 9.46 1.14 19.26
CA GLU A 185 10.62 1.48 20.09
C GLU A 185 11.93 1.47 19.28
N ASP A 186 12.18 0.41 18.52
CA ASP A 186 13.44 0.18 17.80
C ASP A 186 13.61 1.11 16.59
N ILE A 187 12.56 1.30 15.78
CA ILE A 187 12.61 2.04 14.51
C ILE A 187 12.06 3.47 14.66
N GLY A 188 11.48 3.78 15.82
CA GLY A 188 11.01 5.12 16.17
C GLY A 188 9.59 5.44 15.67
N GLY A 189 8.85 4.45 15.14
CA GLY A 189 7.41 4.56 14.88
C GLY A 189 6.93 3.95 13.57
N PHE A 190 5.70 4.32 13.19
CA PHE A 190 5.04 3.94 11.94
C PHE A 190 4.45 5.20 11.30
N THR A 191 4.51 5.31 9.98
CA THR A 191 3.91 6.43 9.24
C THR A 191 2.97 5.91 8.18
N ALA A 192 1.74 6.39 8.18
CA ALA A 192 0.76 6.08 7.15
C ALA A 192 0.80 7.12 6.01
N MET A 193 0.61 6.65 4.79
CA MET A 193 0.36 7.50 3.62
C MET A 193 -0.88 6.99 2.90
N HIS A 194 -1.93 7.81 2.88
CA HIS A 194 -3.23 7.44 2.33
C HIS A 194 -3.39 7.89 0.88
N LEU A 195 -3.98 7.04 0.04
CA LEU A 195 -4.37 7.32 -1.33
C LEU A 195 -5.85 7.00 -1.49
N TYR A 196 -6.66 8.03 -1.74
CA TYR A 196 -8.12 7.91 -1.88
C TYR A 196 -8.55 8.06 -3.33
N PHE A 197 -9.58 7.30 -3.71
CA PHE A 197 -10.22 7.35 -5.03
C PHE A 197 -11.47 8.21 -5.06
N ASN A 198 -11.64 9.07 -4.04
CA ASN A 198 -12.79 9.95 -3.88
C ASN A 198 -12.33 11.39 -3.65
N THR A 199 -13.23 12.35 -3.88
CA THR A 199 -12.96 13.79 -3.72
C THR A 199 -13.21 14.30 -2.30
N ALA A 200 -13.81 13.49 -1.43
CA ALA A 200 -14.17 13.86 -0.06
C ALA A 200 -13.69 12.79 0.94
N PRO A 201 -12.36 12.57 1.06
CA PRO A 201 -11.80 11.49 1.85
C PRO A 201 -12.05 11.62 3.35
N TRP A 202 -12.42 12.81 3.83
CA TRP A 202 -12.80 13.08 5.23
C TRP A 202 -14.23 12.64 5.58
N ASN A 203 -15.05 12.23 4.60
CA ASN A 203 -16.45 11.85 4.79
C ASN A 203 -16.70 10.34 4.59
N LEU A 204 -15.86 9.52 5.23
CA LEU A 204 -15.96 8.06 5.20
C LEU A 204 -16.47 7.55 6.55
N LEU A 205 -17.58 6.83 6.56
CA LEU A 205 -18.29 6.45 7.78
C LEU A 205 -18.21 4.95 8.08
N CYS A 206 -17.65 4.18 7.14
CA CYS A 206 -17.89 2.75 7.01
C CYS A 206 -19.36 2.52 6.59
#